data_AF-A0AAT9WDV9-F1
#
_entry.id   AF-A0AAT9WDV9-F1
#
_cell.length_a   1.000
_cell.length_b   1.000
_cell.length_c   1.000
_cell.angle_alpha   90.00
_cell.angle_beta   90.00
_cell.angle_gamma   90.00
#
_symmetry.space_group_name_H-M   'P 1'
#
loop_
_entity.id
_entity.type
_entity.pdbx_description
1 polymer ?
#
loop_
_entity_poly.entity_id
_entity_poly.type
_entity_poly.pdbx_seq_one_letter_code
_entity_poly.pdbx_strand_id
1 'polypeptide(L)'
;MAELIWTAPMHYYSRSDEAAFFGWLQSIPGVTGIRGQGHELVIRLKSKKLSQTALRELLALYRRYGGDMSELEQFANDTNRSWFQNPDAYWYNAVFASQR
;
A
#
# COMPACT_ATOMS: atom_id res chain seq x y z
N MET A 1 12.46 -8.75 6.97
CA MET A 1 12.36 -7.69 5.95
C MET A 1 11.42 -8.16 4.86
N ALA A 2 10.59 -7.27 4.35
CA ALA A 2 9.64 -7.55 3.29
C ALA A 2 9.71 -6.43 2.24
N GLU A 3 9.38 -6.74 0.99
CA GLU A 3 9.31 -5.75 -0.08
C GLU A 3 7.90 -5.75 -0.65
N LEU A 4 7.37 -4.55 -0.85
CA LEU A 4 6.13 -4.28 -1.56
C LEU A 4 6.54 -3.56 -2.84
N ILE A 5 6.20 -4.15 -3.98
CA ILE A 5 6.56 -3.62 -5.30
C ILE A 5 5.29 -3.04 -5.87
N TRP A 6 5.24 -1.72 -6.02
CA TRP A 6 4.16 -1.02 -6.69
C TRP A 6 4.41 -1.02 -8.19
N THR A 7 3.62 -1.79 -8.92
CA THR A 7 3.80 -2.02 -10.36
C THR A 7 2.89 -1.14 -11.24
N ALA A 8 1.77 -0.68 -10.68
CA ALA A 8 0.81 0.13 -11.40
C ALA A 8 1.33 1.56 -11.66
N PRO A 9 0.91 2.21 -12.77
CA PRO A 9 1.25 3.60 -13.04
C PRO A 9 0.85 4.52 -11.88
N MET A 10 1.81 5.24 -11.32
CA MET A 10 1.56 6.24 -10.28
C MET A 10 1.10 7.54 -10.94
N HIS A 11 -0.05 8.06 -10.49
CA HIS A 11 -0.62 9.28 -11.03
C HIS A 11 -0.43 10.44 -10.06
N TYR A 12 0.35 11.45 -10.48
CA TYR A 12 0.53 12.70 -9.76
C TYR A 12 -0.03 13.85 -10.59
N TYR A 13 -0.78 14.75 -9.96
CA TYR A 13 -1.38 15.90 -10.65
C TYR A 13 -0.56 17.18 -10.51
N SER A 14 0.44 17.19 -9.63
CA SER A 14 1.41 18.28 -9.48
C SER A 14 2.67 17.79 -8.76
N ARG A 15 3.73 18.59 -8.82
CA ARG A 15 4.97 18.32 -8.05
C ARG A 15 4.72 18.29 -6.53
N SER A 16 3.79 19.09 -6.02
CA SER A 16 3.43 19.10 -4.60
C SER A 16 2.66 17.84 -4.20
N ASP A 17 1.85 17.29 -5.10
CA ASP A 17 1.11 16.04 -4.89
C ASP A 17 2.09 14.84 -4.88
N GLU A 18 3.06 14.82 -5.79
CA GLU A 18 4.17 13.85 -5.77
C GLU A 18 4.99 13.94 -4.48
N ALA A 19 5.35 15.16 -4.05
CA ALA A 19 6.07 15.36 -2.80
C ALA A 19 5.25 14.89 -1.58
N ALA A 20 3.93 15.11 -1.60
CA ALA A 20 3.01 14.64 -0.57
C ALA A 20 2.93 13.10 -0.55
N PHE A 21 2.89 12.44 -1.72
CA PHE A 21 2.95 10.98 -1.82
C PHE A 21 4.19 10.42 -1.12
N PHE A 22 5.38 10.88 -1.50
CA PHE A 22 6.63 10.36 -0.92
C PHE A 22 6.77 10.74 0.56
N GLY A 23 6.40 11.96 0.94
CA GLY A 23 6.42 12.39 2.35
C GLY A 23 5.48 11.55 3.23
N TRP A 24 4.27 11.29 2.75
CA TRP A 24 3.33 10.41 3.44
C TRP A 24 3.87 8.99 3.54
N LEU A 25 4.36 8.40 2.43
CA LEU A 25 4.90 7.05 2.42
C LEU A 25 6.08 6.87 3.38
N GLN A 26 6.99 7.85 3.48
CA GLN A 26 8.10 7.85 4.42
C GLN A 26 7.68 7.98 5.88
N SER A 27 6.53 8.61 6.15
CA SER A 27 6.00 8.77 7.51
C SER A 27 5.36 7.49 8.08
N ILE A 28 5.07 6.49 7.24
CA ILE A 28 4.40 5.26 7.66
C ILE A 28 5.33 4.41 8.54
N PRO A 29 4.92 4.07 9.78
CA PRO A 29 5.71 3.18 10.63
C PRO A 29 5.95 1.82 9.99
N GLY A 30 7.23 1.46 9.86
CA GLY A 30 7.65 0.18 9.28
C GLY A 30 8.14 0.28 7.84
N VAL A 31 7.93 1.41 7.15
CA VAL A 31 8.65 1.72 5.91
C VAL A 31 10.10 2.06 6.25
N THR A 32 11.03 1.32 5.68
CA THR A 32 12.48 1.46 5.96
C THR A 32 13.25 1.95 4.74
N GLY A 33 12.61 2.03 3.57
CA GLY A 33 13.25 2.53 2.37
C GLY A 33 12.29 2.55 1.19
N ILE A 34 12.56 3.43 0.24
CA ILE A 34 11.80 3.59 -0.98
C ILE A 34 12.82 3.72 -2.11
N ARG A 35 12.65 2.95 -3.19
CA ARG A 35 13.55 2.98 -4.34
C ARG A 35 12.76 2.83 -5.62
N GLY A 36 12.98 3.73 -6.58
CA GLY A 36 12.49 3.55 -7.95
C GLY A 36 13.30 2.48 -8.69
N GLN A 37 12.61 1.61 -9.43
CA GLN A 37 13.20 0.58 -10.27
C GLN A 37 12.48 0.56 -11.62
N GLY A 38 13.01 1.27 -12.61
CA GLY A 38 12.34 1.45 -13.89
C GLY A 38 11.01 2.18 -13.71
N HIS A 39 9.89 1.50 -14.00
CA HIS A 39 8.53 2.02 -13.80
C HIS A 39 7.89 1.56 -12.48
N GLU A 40 8.62 0.79 -11.67
CA GLU A 40 8.15 0.25 -10.40
C GLU A 40 8.68 1.07 -9.22
N LEU A 41 7.93 1.06 -8.12
CA LEU A 41 8.38 1.58 -6.84
C LEU A 41 8.54 0.44 -5.84
N VAL A 42 9.79 0.18 -5.42
CA VAL A 42 10.10 -0.80 -4.38
C VAL A 42 10.05 -0.13 -3.02
N ILE A 43 9.09 -0.56 -2.20
CA ILE A 43 8.87 -0.11 -0.83
C ILE A 43 9.38 -1.19 0.11
N ARG A 44 10.44 -0.88 0.85
CA ARG A 44 11.01 -1.78 1.84
C ARG A 44 10.30 -1.63 3.18
N LEU A 45 9.86 -2.75 3.71
CA LEU A 45 9.17 -2.84 4.99
C LEU A 45 10.00 -3.66 5.97
N LYS A 46 9.97 -3.26 7.24
CA LYS A 46 10.63 -4.01 8.33
C LYS A 46 10.12 -5.45 8.40
N SER A 47 8.82 -5.65 8.20
CA SER A 47 8.11 -6.93 8.30
C SER A 47 6.83 -6.92 7.48
N LYS A 48 6.28 -8.09 7.13
CA LYS A 48 4.90 -8.23 6.61
C LYS A 48 3.83 -8.01 7.68
N LYS A 49 4.19 -8.11 8.97
CA LYS A 49 3.29 -7.79 10.10
C LYS A 49 3.26 -6.28 10.32
N LEU A 50 2.43 -5.59 9.53
CA LEU A 50 2.19 -4.16 9.68
C LEU A 50 1.19 -3.88 10.80
N SER A 51 1.32 -2.73 11.45
CA SER A 51 0.28 -2.24 12.34
C SER A 51 -0.96 -1.89 11.53
N GLN A 52 -2.13 -1.90 12.18
CA GLN A 52 -3.38 -1.50 11.53
C GLN A 52 -3.30 -0.09 10.95
N THR A 53 -2.71 0.86 11.68
CA THR A 53 -2.49 2.22 11.18
C THR A 53 -1.65 2.21 9.90
N ALA A 54 -0.48 1.55 9.91
CA ALA A 54 0.40 1.51 8.75
C ALA A 54 -0.27 0.89 7.51
N LEU A 55 -1.01 -0.21 7.68
CA LEU A 55 -1.73 -0.83 6.57
C LEU A 55 -2.88 0.05 6.06
N ARG A 56 -3.57 0.81 6.93
CA ARG A 56 -4.57 1.80 6.50
C ARG A 56 -3.98 2.95 5.70
N GLU A 57 -2.79 3.43 6.08
CA GLU A 57 -2.10 4.46 5.30
C GLU A 57 -1.69 3.94 3.91
N LEU A 58 -1.19 2.70 3.82
CA LEU A 58 -0.88 2.06 2.53
C LEU A 58 -2.13 1.91 1.65
N LEU A 59 -3.26 1.46 2.21
CA LEU A 59 -4.53 1.36 1.49
C LEU A 59 -4.98 2.71 0.92
N ALA A 60 -4.84 3.78 1.71
CA ALA A 60 -5.19 5.12 1.28
C ALA A 60 -4.27 5.63 0.16
N LEU A 61 -2.96 5.41 0.28
CA LEU A 61 -1.98 5.75 -0.77
C LEU A 61 -2.27 5.00 -2.07
N TYR A 62 -2.39 3.67 -2.01
CA TYR A 62 -2.69 2.84 -3.19
C TYR A 62 -3.99 3.31 -3.87
N ARG A 63 -5.05 3.53 -3.10
CA ARG A 63 -6.31 4.01 -3.66
C ARG A 63 -6.21 5.38 -4.31
N ARG A 64 -5.43 6.31 -3.73
CA ARG A 64 -5.34 7.71 -4.18
C ARG A 64 -4.46 7.87 -5.42
N TYR A 65 -3.33 7.16 -5.46
CA TYR A 65 -2.31 7.35 -6.49
C TYR A 65 -2.32 6.26 -7.58
N GLY A 66 -3.33 5.39 -7.58
CA GLY A 66 -3.55 4.41 -8.66
C GLY A 66 -2.78 3.10 -8.51
N GLY A 67 -2.46 2.71 -7.27
CA GLY A 67 -1.80 1.43 -6.98
C GLY A 67 -2.72 0.24 -7.20
N ASP A 68 -2.12 -0.90 -7.56
CA ASP A 68 -2.84 -2.17 -7.60
C ASP A 68 -3.09 -2.66 -6.17
N MET A 69 -4.32 -2.47 -5.71
CA MET A 69 -4.74 -2.81 -4.36
C MET A 69 -4.59 -4.31 -4.04
N SER A 70 -4.54 -5.19 -5.06
CA SER A 70 -4.34 -6.63 -4.86
C SER A 70 -2.94 -6.95 -4.30
N GLU A 71 -1.94 -6.10 -4.56
CA GLU A 71 -0.58 -6.24 -3.99
C GLU A 71 -0.58 -6.18 -2.45
N LEU A 72 -1.61 -5.56 -1.85
CA LEU A 72 -1.76 -5.43 -0.39
C LEU A 72 -2.35 -6.68 0.26
N GLU A 73 -2.89 -7.64 -0.50
CA GLU A 73 -3.43 -8.90 0.01
C GLU A 73 -2.39 -9.65 0.87
N GLN A 74 -1.10 -9.55 0.49
CA GLN A 74 0.01 -10.22 1.19
C GLN A 74 0.19 -9.82 2.66
N PHE A 75 -0.48 -8.76 3.12
CA PHE A 75 -0.47 -8.32 4.52
C PHE A 75 -1.59 -8.93 5.36
N ALA A 76 -2.52 -9.68 4.75
CA ALA A 76 -3.56 -10.39 5.47
C ALA A 76 -2.98 -11.45 6.42
N ASN A 77 -3.48 -11.47 7.65
CA ASN A 77 -3.11 -12.45 8.67
C ASN A 77 -4.24 -12.60 9.70
N ASP A 78 -4.15 -13.61 10.57
CA ASP A 78 -5.19 -13.91 11.55
C ASP A 78 -5.48 -12.73 12.50
N THR A 79 -4.48 -11.92 12.84
CA THR A 79 -4.64 -10.79 13.76
C THR A 79 -5.41 -9.62 13.12
N ASN A 80 -5.28 -9.38 11.81
CA ASN A 80 -5.95 -8.27 11.13
C ASN A 80 -7.20 -8.68 10.34
N ARG A 81 -7.50 -9.98 10.26
CA ARG A 81 -8.60 -10.53 9.46
C ARG A 81 -9.94 -9.83 9.69
N SER A 82 -10.30 -9.55 10.95
CA SER A 82 -11.61 -9.00 11.33
C SER A 82 -11.91 -7.63 10.70
N TRP A 83 -10.88 -6.80 10.48
CA TRP A 83 -11.06 -5.46 9.92
C TRP A 83 -10.52 -5.35 8.49
N PHE A 84 -9.43 -6.06 8.16
CA PHE A 84 -8.79 -5.95 6.85
C PHE A 84 -9.61 -6.69 5.77
N GLN A 85 -10.15 -7.86 6.11
CA GLN A 85 -11.07 -8.63 5.25
C GLN A 85 -12.54 -8.31 5.53
N ASN A 86 -12.87 -7.13 6.07
CA ASN A 86 -14.25 -6.72 6.25
C ASN A 86 -14.89 -6.41 4.88
N PRO A 87 -15.94 -7.15 4.44
CA PRO A 87 -16.59 -6.92 3.14
C PRO A 87 -17.16 -5.51 2.96
N ASP A 88 -17.52 -4.82 4.05
CA ASP A 88 -18.08 -3.47 4.01
C ASP A 88 -17.00 -2.38 3.86
N ALA A 89 -15.71 -2.73 3.95
CA ALA A 89 -14.64 -1.76 3.80
C ALA A 89 -14.43 -1.34 2.34
N TYR A 90 -14.18 -0.04 2.11
CA TYR A 90 -14.03 0.50 0.75
C TYR A 90 -12.94 -0.18 -0.09
N TRP A 91 -11.93 -0.76 0.57
CA TRP A 91 -10.82 -1.44 -0.06
C TRP A 91 -11.10 -2.91 -0.38
N TYR A 92 -12.08 -3.54 0.28
CA TYR A 92 -12.24 -5.00 0.28
C TYR A 92 -12.29 -5.59 -1.13
N ASN A 93 -13.17 -5.06 -1.99
CA ASN A 93 -13.30 -5.57 -3.35
C ASN A 93 -12.01 -5.36 -4.16
N ALA A 94 -11.32 -4.24 -3.98
CA ALA A 94 -10.09 -3.94 -4.72
C ALA A 94 -8.91 -4.82 -4.28
N VAL A 95 -8.87 -5.23 -3.00
CA VAL A 95 -7.82 -6.10 -2.45
C VAL A 95 -8.11 -7.58 -2.70
N PHE A 96 -9.36 -8.03 -2.50
CA PHE A 96 -9.69 -9.47 -2.43
C PHE A 96 -10.62 -9.98 -3.53
N ALA A 97 -11.33 -9.10 -4.26
CA ALA A 97 -12.30 -9.54 -5.27
C ALA A 97 -11.75 -9.53 -6.71
N SER A 98 -10.50 -9.14 -6.92
CA SER A 98 -9.87 -9.05 -8.25
C SER A 98 -9.38 -10.39 -8.83
N GLN A 99 -9.96 -11.53 -8.44
CA GLN A 99 -9.79 -12.79 -9.18
C GLN A 99 -11.06 -13.12 -9.96
N ARG A 100 -11.14 -12.58 -11.18
CA ARG A 100 -12.04 -13.08 -12.21
C ARG A 100 -11.42 -12.98 -13.60
#